data_AF-A0A351Y4K1-F1
#
_entry.id   AF-A0A351Y4K1-F1
#
_cell.length_a   1.000
_cell.length_b   1.000
_cell.length_c   1.000
_cell.angle_alpha   90.00
_cell.angle_beta   90.00
_cell.angle_gamma   90.00
#
_symmetry.space_group_name_H-M   'P 1'
#
loop_
_entity.id
_entity.type
_entity.pdbx_description
1 polymer ?
#
loop_
_entity_poly.entity_id
_entity_poly.type
_entity_poly.pdbx_seq_one_letter_code
_entity_poly.pdbx_strand_id
1 'polypeptide(L)' 'MKSGSHEELKLKYELQPGRLSVFHGIENSVIIDSTYNASPLSVRTIINTAHNIKMQLFPQRKIWLVL' A
#
# COMPACT_ATOMS: atom_id res chain seq x y z
N MET A 1 -2.85 -14.67 45.80
CA MET A 1 -3.02 -14.62 44.32
C MET A 1 -2.85 -13.17 43.89
N LYS A 2 -1.78 -12.83 43.16
CA LYS A 2 -1.61 -11.48 42.59
C LYS A 2 -2.19 -11.51 41.17
N SER A 3 -3.26 -10.77 40.91
CA SER A 3 -3.74 -10.56 39.54
C SER A 3 -2.72 -9.67 38.82
N GLY A 4 -1.97 -10.24 37.88
CA GLY A 4 -1.10 -9.45 37.01
C GLY A 4 -1.96 -8.50 36.19
N SER A 5 -1.68 -7.20 36.26
CA SER A 5 -2.24 -6.22 35.35
C SER A 5 -1.68 -6.48 33.96
N HIS A 6 -2.51 -6.97 33.04
CA HIS A 6 -2.15 -7.04 31.64
C HIS A 6 -2.16 -5.62 31.07
N GLU A 7 -0.99 -5.07 30.74
CA GLU A 7 -0.91 -3.85 29.95
C GLU A 7 -1.19 -4.16 28.49
N GLU A 8 -2.20 -3.50 27.93
CA GLU A 8 -2.57 -3.62 26.53
C GLU A 8 -1.59 -2.79 25.67
N LEU A 9 -0.73 -3.46 24.90
CA LEU A 9 0.15 -2.81 23.94
C LEU A 9 -0.63 -2.39 22.70
N LYS A 10 -0.93 -1.09 22.57
CA LYS A 10 -1.54 -0.53 21.35
C LYS A 10 -0.46 -0.15 20.33
N LEU A 11 -0.31 -0.99 19.31
CA LEU A 11 0.51 -0.68 18.14
C LEU A 11 -0.24 0.28 17.22
N LYS A 12 0.33 1.47 17.02
CA LYS A 12 -0.13 2.43 16.00
C LYS A 12 0.63 2.15 14.71
N TYR A 13 -0.08 1.65 13.70
CA TYR A 13 0.49 1.44 12.38
C TYR A 13 0.24 2.67 11.53
N GLU A 14 1.31 3.35 11.17
CA GLU A 14 1.29 4.45 10.20
C GLU A 14 2.12 4.05 8.99
N LEU A 15 1.58 4.31 7.80
CA LEU A 15 2.29 4.10 6.55
C LEU A 15 3.44 5.11 6.47
N GLN A 16 4.66 4.61 6.27
CA GLN A 16 5.79 5.50 6.06
C GLN A 16 5.67 6.21 4.70
N PRO A 17 6.06 7.50 4.63
CA PRO A 17 6.07 8.24 3.37
C PRO A 17 6.84 7.51 2.26
N GLY A 18 6.34 7.60 1.02
CA GLY A 18 7.01 7.02 -0.15
C GLY A 18 6.90 5.48 -0.26
N ARG A 19 6.07 4.84 0.57
CA ARG A 19 5.73 3.42 0.46
C ARG A 19 4.24 3.27 0.13
N LEU A 20 3.92 2.98 -1.13
CA LEU A 20 2.54 2.78 -1.60
C LEU A 20 1.59 3.93 -1.20
N SER A 21 2.06 5.17 -1.33
CA SER A 21 1.23 6.35 -1.09
C SER A 21 0.13 6.43 -2.15
N VAL A 22 -1.11 6.68 -1.73
CA VAL A 22 -2.29 6.72 -2.61
C VAL A 22 -2.73 8.16 -2.78
N PHE A 23 -2.86 8.60 -4.03
CA PHE A 23 -3.30 9.95 -4.38
C PHE A 23 -4.50 9.88 -5.31
N HIS A 24 -5.37 10.88 -5.22
CA HIS A 24 -6.40 11.12 -6.22
C HIS A 24 -5.75 11.70 -7.47
N GLY A 25 -6.00 11.09 -8.62
CA GLY A 25 -5.57 11.61 -9.91
C GLY A 25 -6.69 12.37 -10.63
N ILE A 26 -6.43 12.75 -11.88
CA ILE A 26 -7.46 13.34 -12.76
C ILE A 26 -8.44 12.27 -13.26
N GLU A 27 -9.61 12.67 -13.76
CA GLU A 27 -10.58 11.76 -14.42
C GLU A 27 -10.94 10.54 -13.53
N ASN A 28 -11.13 10.78 -12.24
CA ASN A 28 -11.38 9.75 -11.22
C ASN A 28 -10.33 8.64 -11.17
N SER A 29 -9.10 8.89 -11.61
CA SER A 29 -7.99 7.94 -11.51
C SER A 29 -7.41 7.88 -10.08
N VAL A 30 -6.66 6.81 -9.81
CA VAL A 30 -5.94 6.61 -8.57
C VAL A 30 -4.47 6.46 -8.93
N ILE A 31 -3.62 7.22 -8.25
CA ILE A 31 -2.16 7.14 -8.40
C ILE A 31 -1.61 6.41 -7.17
N ILE A 32 -0.76 5.42 -7.41
CA ILE A 32 -0.03 4.71 -6.36
C ILE A 32 1.45 5.02 -6.57
N ASP A 33 2.06 5.69 -5.61
CA ASP A 33 3.49 6.02 -5.63
C ASP A 33 4.28 5.15 -4.66
N SER A 34 5.47 4.73 -5.08
CA SER A 34 6.40 4.04 -4.21
C SER A 34 7.84 4.40 -4.56
N THR A 35 8.24 5.58 -4.11
CA THR A 35 9.55 6.22 -4.35
C THR A 35 10.73 5.61 -3.58
N TYR A 36 10.47 4.93 -2.45
CA TYR A 36 11.57 4.56 -1.53
C TYR A 36 12.35 3.29 -1.93
N ASN A 37 11.70 2.30 -2.54
CA ASN A 37 12.29 0.98 -2.78
C ASN A 37 12.39 0.64 -4.28
N ALA A 38 13.56 0.87 -4.87
CA ALA A 38 13.81 0.63 -6.30
C ALA A 38 14.45 -0.74 -6.62
N SER A 39 14.57 -1.66 -5.65
CA SER A 39 15.12 -2.99 -5.92
C SER A 39 14.20 -3.78 -6.86
N PRO A 40 14.72 -4.70 -7.70
CA PRO A 40 13.88 -5.52 -8.58
C PRO A 40 12.79 -6.30 -7.84
N LEU A 41 13.09 -6.78 -6.62
CA LEU A 41 12.11 -7.47 -5.79
C LEU A 41 11.02 -6.50 -5.30
N SER A 42 11.40 -5.30 -4.89
CA SER A 42 10.46 -4.28 -4.43
C SER A 42 9.52 -3.84 -5.54
N VAL A 43 10.05 -3.57 -6.74
CA VAL A 43 9.25 -3.22 -7.92
C VAL A 43 8.26 -4.34 -8.27
N ARG A 44 8.70 -5.60 -8.25
CA ARG A 44 7.81 -6.77 -8.44
C ARG A 44 6.67 -6.78 -7.42
N THR A 45 6.98 -6.55 -6.15
CA THR A 45 5.96 -6.48 -5.09
C THR A 45 4.96 -5.36 -5.35
N ILE A 46 5.42 -4.17 -5.74
CA ILE A 46 4.54 -3.03 -6.05
C ILE A 46 3.62 -3.34 -7.23
N ILE A 47 4.15 -3.92 -8.32
CA ILE A 47 3.37 -4.32 -9.49
C ILE A 47 2.29 -5.34 -9.09
N ASN A 48 2.65 -6.37 -8.31
CA ASN A 48 1.71 -7.38 -7.84
C ASN A 48 0.61 -6.76 -6.97
N THR A 49 0.98 -5.86 -6.05
CA THR A 49 0.02 -5.16 -5.19
C THR A 49 -0.93 -4.30 -6.03
N ALA A 50 -0.43 -3.51 -6.97
CA ALA A 50 -1.26 -2.67 -7.85
C ALA A 50 -2.21 -3.52 -8.71
N HIS A 51 -1.74 -4.65 -9.23
CA HIS A 51 -2.58 -5.59 -9.96
C HIS A 51 -3.69 -6.19 -9.09
N ASN A 52 -3.37 -6.59 -7.85
CA ASN A 52 -4.35 -7.14 -6.91
C ASN A 52 -5.42 -6.11 -6.53
N ILE A 53 -5.03 -4.86 -6.28
CA ILE A 53 -5.96 -3.74 -6.02
C ILE A 53 -6.90 -3.57 -7.21
N LYS A 54 -6.36 -3.54 -8.43
CA LYS A 54 -7.16 -3.47 -9.66
C LYS A 54 -8.16 -4.62 -9.74
N MET A 55 -7.73 -5.86 -9.47
CA MET A 55 -8.63 -7.02 -9.57
C MET A 55 -9.72 -7.06 -8.48
N GLN A 56 -9.39 -6.64 -7.25
CA GLN A 56 -10.33 -6.70 -6.12
C GLN A 56 -11.31 -5.53 -6.09
N LEU A 57 -10.86 -4.33 -6.42
CA LEU A 57 -11.66 -3.11 -6.25
C LEU A 57 -12.14 -2.52 -7.57
N PHE A 58 -11.38 -2.67 -8.65
CA PHE A 58 -11.63 -1.97 -9.92
C PHE A 58 -11.40 -2.86 -11.15
N PRO A 59 -12.03 -4.05 -11.25
CA PRO A 59 -11.65 -5.07 -12.25
C PRO A 59 -11.77 -4.59 -13.70
N GLN A 60 -12.66 -3.62 -13.96
CA GLN A 60 -12.90 -3.03 -15.28
C GLN A 60 -11.90 -1.92 -15.67
N ARG A 61 -11.08 -1.44 -14.73
CA ARG A 61 -10.13 -0.35 -14.99
C ARG A 61 -8.83 -0.86 -15.59
N LYS A 62 -8.25 -0.06 -16.48
CA LYS A 62 -6.88 -0.28 -16.99
C LYS A 62 -5.86 0.08 -15.90
N ILE A 63 -4.74 -0.61 -15.91
CA ILE A 63 -3.57 -0.29 -15.09
C ILE A 63 -2.49 0.31 -15.97
N TRP A 64 -1.85 1.36 -15.49
CA TRP A 64 -0.68 1.98 -16.11
C TRP A 64 0.48 1.83 -15.13
N LEU A 65 1.57 1.23 -15.60
CA LEU A 65 2.78 1.06 -14.80
C LEU A 65 3.83 2.02 -15.36
N VAL A 66 4.32 2.91 -14.51
CA VAL A 66 5.42 3.83 -14.83
C VAL A 66 6.60 3.36 -13.99
N LEU A 67 7.66 2.89 -14.65
CA LEU A 67 8.84 2.24 -14.05
C LEU A 67 10.10 3.04 -14.36
#